data_AF-Q1YWN8-F1
#
_entry.id   AF-Q1YWN8-F1
#
_cell.length_a   1.000
_cell.length_b   1.000
_cell.length_c   1.000
_cell.angle_alpha   90.00
_cell.angle_beta   90.00
_cell.angle_gamma   90.00
#
_symmetry.space_group_name_H-M   'P 1'
#
loop_
_entity.id
_entity.type
_entity.pdbx_description
1 polymer ?
#
loop_
_entity_poly.entity_id
_entity_poly.type
_entity_poly.pdbx_seq_one_letter_code
_entity_poly.pdbx_strand_id
1 'polypeptide(L)'
;MKKLTFGLITMAVIALSACAPQNHHQPVSVTISFLTQVPSLPSLKSKNDNFYSSDEKQAEKIETWLSKQIQNAEKVADNNNADFIAFYSDQDIKKTKLAPNFSYITALVLTPESIKKYGNTLAKTKPILASNIDFGLSQSGNNIYAYNPNKTRADTYTQSFNGEDIAYLSLINQSKIVGAEPDSKDLAIIRHTVDRLQINGINKIILISQFSETATRQLTSTIRGLDVIVAHGEKNNANIDKSTCIATFTSVSPLFQTLDVTFSADGKITQCTF
;
A
#
# COMPACT_ATOMS: atom_id res chain seq x y z
N MET A 1 82.58 -22.53 -10.94
CA MET A 1 81.53 -23.56 -10.97
C MET A 1 80.32 -23.08 -10.18
N LYS A 2 79.15 -23.11 -10.85
CA LYS A 2 77.76 -23.05 -10.36
C LYS A 2 77.29 -21.88 -9.46
N LYS A 3 76.49 -21.01 -10.11
CA LYS A 3 75.43 -20.15 -9.54
C LYS A 3 74.39 -21.00 -8.79
N LEU A 4 73.84 -20.49 -7.68
CA LEU A 4 72.48 -20.82 -7.25
C LEU A 4 71.77 -19.55 -6.78
N THR A 5 70.82 -19.12 -7.60
CA THR A 5 69.82 -18.09 -7.37
C THR A 5 68.73 -18.66 -6.46
N PHE A 6 68.47 -18.03 -5.32
CA PHE A 6 67.26 -18.28 -4.53
C PHE A 6 66.15 -17.36 -5.04
N GLY A 7 65.16 -17.94 -5.73
CA GLY A 7 63.96 -17.24 -6.16
C GLY A 7 62.97 -17.10 -5.01
N LEU A 8 62.52 -15.87 -4.78
CA LEU A 8 61.34 -15.56 -3.98
C LEU A 8 60.09 -16.11 -4.70
N ILE A 9 59.33 -16.97 -4.03
CA ILE A 9 57.95 -17.28 -4.41
C ILE A 9 57.05 -16.38 -3.58
N THR A 10 56.65 -15.25 -4.14
CA THR A 10 55.55 -14.44 -3.62
C THR A 10 54.24 -15.10 -4.06
N MET A 11 53.58 -15.81 -3.14
CA MET A 11 52.18 -16.20 -3.33
C MET A 11 51.31 -14.95 -3.24
N ALA A 12 50.80 -14.50 -4.39
CA ALA A 12 49.70 -13.54 -4.44
C ALA A 12 48.41 -14.27 -4.01
N VAL A 13 47.95 -14.01 -2.79
CA VAL A 13 46.59 -14.36 -2.38
C VAL A 13 45.65 -13.38 -3.07
N ILE A 14 45.06 -13.79 -4.18
CA ILE A 14 43.96 -13.06 -4.81
C ILE A 14 42.74 -13.28 -3.91
N ALA A 15 42.48 -12.32 -3.01
CA ALA A 15 41.22 -12.23 -2.31
C ALA A 15 40.14 -11.88 -3.34
N LEU A 16 39.42 -12.90 -3.81
CA LEU A 16 38.12 -12.71 -4.48
C LEU A 16 37.13 -12.23 -3.41
N SER A 17 37.15 -10.93 -3.10
CA SER A 17 35.98 -10.27 -2.52
C SER A 17 34.90 -10.31 -3.59
N ALA A 18 34.10 -11.37 -3.61
CA ALA A 18 32.82 -11.35 -4.26
C ALA A 18 32.03 -10.20 -3.61
N CYS A 19 32.01 -9.05 -4.29
CA CYS A 19 31.06 -7.99 -4.01
C CYS A 19 29.66 -8.55 -4.29
N ALA A 20 29.08 -9.26 -3.32
CA ALA A 20 27.64 -9.27 -3.21
C ALA A 20 27.25 -7.80 -3.04
N PRO A 21 26.40 -7.21 -3.90
CA PRO A 21 25.88 -5.88 -3.63
C PRO A 21 25.20 -5.95 -2.28
N GLN A 22 25.82 -5.38 -1.25
CA GLN A 22 25.11 -5.01 -0.05
C GLN A 22 24.11 -3.97 -0.53
N ASN A 23 22.85 -4.37 -0.69
CA ASN A 23 21.76 -3.42 -0.82
C ASN A 23 21.81 -2.59 0.46
N HIS A 24 22.41 -1.41 0.38
CA HIS A 24 22.57 -0.50 1.50
C HIS A 24 21.21 0.12 1.78
N HIS A 25 20.42 -0.59 2.58
CA HIS A 25 19.10 -0.12 2.92
C HIS A 25 19.16 1.25 3.64
N GLN A 26 18.24 2.15 3.29
CA GLN A 26 18.13 3.48 3.90
C GLN A 26 16.87 3.60 4.77
N PRO A 27 16.86 4.54 5.75
CA PRO A 27 15.63 4.93 6.42
C PRO A 27 14.64 5.54 5.41
N VAL A 28 13.34 5.30 5.62
CA VAL A 28 12.27 5.84 4.78
C VAL A 28 11.14 6.33 5.66
N SER A 29 10.66 7.54 5.41
CA SER A 29 9.45 8.07 6.02
C SER A 29 8.36 8.14 4.95
N VAL A 30 7.21 7.52 5.21
CA VAL A 30 6.06 7.54 4.31
C VAL A 30 4.82 7.95 5.07
N THR A 31 4.12 8.95 4.55
CA THR A 31 2.77 9.31 4.93
C THR A 31 1.78 8.49 4.09
N ILE A 32 1.02 7.65 4.77
CA ILE A 32 0.00 6.79 4.18
C ILE A 32 -1.36 7.39 4.45
N SER A 33 -2.14 7.57 3.40
CA SER A 33 -3.54 7.92 3.55
C SER A 33 -4.46 6.83 3.06
N PHE A 34 -5.56 6.62 3.78
CA PHE A 34 -6.55 5.65 3.40
C PHE A 34 -7.96 6.22 3.57
N LEU A 35 -8.70 6.22 2.46
CA LEU A 35 -10.11 6.58 2.42
C LEU A 35 -10.96 5.33 2.42
N THR A 36 -11.82 5.22 3.41
CA THR A 36 -12.73 4.08 3.56
C THR A 36 -14.14 4.35 3.05
N GLN A 37 -14.50 5.61 2.75
CA GLN A 37 -15.80 6.00 2.22
C GLN A 37 -15.71 7.26 1.33
N VAL A 38 -16.55 7.36 0.30
CA VAL A 38 -16.82 8.63 -0.41
C VAL A 38 -17.92 9.39 0.35
N PRO A 39 -17.81 10.72 0.50
CA PRO A 39 -18.88 11.52 1.04
C PRO A 39 -20.18 11.34 0.25
N SER A 40 -21.31 11.37 0.94
CA SER A 40 -22.62 11.30 0.27
C SER A 40 -22.79 12.49 -0.70
N LEU A 41 -23.30 12.25 -1.92
CA LEU A 41 -23.47 13.28 -2.96
C LEU A 41 -24.16 14.58 -2.50
N PRO A 42 -25.14 14.58 -1.58
CA PRO A 42 -25.71 15.82 -1.06
C PRO A 42 -24.72 16.73 -0.34
N SER A 43 -23.62 16.18 0.19
CA SER A 43 -22.54 16.92 0.85
C SER A 43 -21.49 17.50 -0.12
N LEU A 44 -21.51 17.08 -1.40
CA LEU A 44 -20.65 17.61 -2.47
C LEU A 44 -21.36 18.69 -3.32
N LYS A 45 -22.51 19.20 -2.88
CA LYS A 45 -23.30 20.18 -3.64
C LYS A 45 -22.56 21.49 -3.85
N SER A 46 -22.44 21.90 -5.12
CA SER A 46 -22.21 23.29 -5.47
C SER A 46 -23.51 24.08 -5.28
N LYS A 47 -23.43 25.36 -4.90
CA LYS A 47 -24.59 26.25 -4.68
C LYS A 47 -25.54 26.35 -5.90
N ASN A 48 -25.12 25.90 -7.08
CA ASN A 48 -25.86 26.02 -8.34
C ASN A 48 -26.26 24.68 -9.00
N ASP A 49 -26.23 23.55 -8.28
CA ASP A 49 -26.54 22.25 -8.87
C ASP A 49 -28.06 21.97 -8.92
N ASN A 50 -28.62 21.93 -10.14
CA ASN A 50 -29.96 21.39 -10.39
C ASN A 50 -29.98 19.86 -10.18
N PHE A 51 -31.06 19.35 -9.59
CA PHE A 51 -31.25 18.01 -9.00
C PHE A 51 -31.15 16.80 -9.97
N TYR A 52 -30.83 17.02 -11.25
CA TYR A 52 -30.68 15.98 -12.28
C TYR A 52 -29.27 16.00 -12.86
N SER A 53 -28.30 15.43 -12.15
CA SER A 53 -26.96 15.17 -12.71
C SER A 53 -26.83 13.71 -13.12
N SER A 54 -26.48 13.45 -14.38
CA SER A 54 -26.12 12.12 -14.88
C SER A 54 -25.02 11.47 -14.02
N ASP A 55 -24.96 10.14 -14.00
CA ASP A 55 -23.95 9.37 -13.26
C ASP A 55 -22.51 9.82 -13.61
N GLU A 56 -22.29 10.23 -14.85
CA GLU A 56 -21.02 10.78 -15.34
C GLU A 56 -20.62 12.09 -14.64
N LYS A 57 -21.56 13.03 -14.47
CA LYS A 57 -21.31 14.28 -13.74
C LYS A 57 -21.08 14.03 -12.24
N GLN A 58 -21.64 12.95 -11.70
CA GLN A 58 -21.42 12.55 -10.31
C GLN A 58 -20.01 11.98 -10.12
N ALA A 59 -19.57 11.12 -11.03
CA ALA A 59 -18.22 10.57 -11.05
C ALA A 59 -17.16 11.69 -11.13
N GLU A 60 -17.35 12.68 -12.00
CA GLU A 60 -16.43 13.82 -12.15
C GLU A 60 -16.30 14.63 -10.85
N LYS A 61 -17.41 14.87 -10.13
CA LYS A 61 -17.39 15.57 -8.83
C LYS A 61 -16.64 14.79 -7.77
N ILE A 62 -16.84 13.47 -7.73
CA ILE A 62 -16.12 12.58 -6.81
C ILE A 62 -14.63 12.59 -7.12
N GLU A 63 -14.24 12.48 -8.40
CA GLU A 63 -12.83 12.51 -8.78
C GLU A 63 -12.16 13.85 -8.49
N THR A 64 -12.86 14.97 -8.72
CA THR A 64 -12.38 16.31 -8.37
C THR A 64 -12.18 16.46 -6.86
N TRP A 65 -13.18 16.03 -6.07
CA TRP A 65 -13.08 16.04 -4.62
C TRP A 65 -11.92 15.17 -4.14
N LEU A 66 -11.80 13.96 -4.67
CA LEU A 66 -10.76 13.01 -4.31
C LEU A 66 -9.37 13.55 -4.65
N SER A 67 -9.19 14.13 -5.84
CA SER A 67 -7.94 14.79 -6.25
C SER A 67 -7.54 15.89 -5.26
N LYS A 68 -8.49 16.73 -4.84
CA LYS A 68 -8.23 17.79 -3.85
C LYS A 68 -7.83 17.23 -2.48
N GLN A 69 -8.47 16.15 -2.03
CA GLN A 69 -8.08 15.54 -0.76
C GLN A 69 -6.66 14.95 -0.81
N ILE A 70 -6.32 14.27 -1.91
CA ILE A 70 -4.98 13.72 -2.10
C ILE A 70 -3.93 14.84 -2.11
N GLN A 71 -4.17 15.94 -2.84
CA GLN A 71 -3.27 17.10 -2.85
C GLN A 71 -3.06 17.71 -1.46
N ASN A 72 -4.10 17.73 -0.63
CA ASN A 72 -3.96 18.23 0.74
C ASN A 72 -3.10 17.30 1.59
N ALA A 73 -3.24 15.98 1.42
CA ALA A 73 -2.47 14.99 2.15
C ALA A 73 -1.01 14.91 1.68
N GLU A 74 -0.77 15.06 0.37
CA GLU A 74 0.57 15.21 -0.20
C GLU A 74 1.30 16.40 0.42
N LYS A 75 0.63 17.56 0.58
CA LYS A 75 1.20 18.71 1.30
C LYS A 75 1.50 18.44 2.77
N VAL A 76 0.71 17.59 3.44
CA VAL A 76 0.99 17.19 4.82
C VAL A 76 2.26 16.34 4.86
N ALA A 77 2.40 15.39 3.93
CA ALA A 77 3.60 14.58 3.78
C ALA A 77 4.86 15.44 3.52
N ASP A 78 4.74 16.42 2.61
CA ASP A 78 5.82 17.38 2.31
C ASP A 78 6.25 18.16 3.57
N ASN A 79 5.29 18.64 4.37
CA ASN A 79 5.57 19.35 5.63
C ASN A 79 6.25 18.45 6.66
N ASN A 80 5.99 17.14 6.61
CA ASN A 80 6.60 16.13 7.46
C ASN A 80 7.91 15.57 6.88
N ASN A 81 8.35 16.07 5.72
CA ASN A 81 9.50 15.57 4.97
C ASN A 81 9.43 14.04 4.75
N ALA A 82 8.24 13.58 4.37
CA ALA A 82 7.94 12.18 4.11
C ALA A 82 7.45 11.99 2.67
N ASP A 83 7.73 10.82 2.10
CA ASP A 83 7.11 10.39 0.86
C ASP A 83 5.61 10.13 1.06
N PHE A 84 4.84 10.09 -0.02
CA PHE A 84 3.38 10.03 0.08
C PHE A 84 2.77 8.90 -0.73
N ILE A 85 1.78 8.23 -0.15
CA ILE A 85 0.93 7.29 -0.85
C ILE A 85 -0.51 7.34 -0.33
N ALA A 86 -1.47 7.26 -1.26
CA ALA A 86 -2.88 7.25 -0.93
C ALA A 86 -3.57 5.99 -1.45
N PHE A 87 -4.52 5.51 -0.67
CA PHE A 87 -5.38 4.39 -1.00
C PHE A 87 -6.84 4.76 -0.79
N TYR A 88 -7.69 4.05 -1.52
CA TYR A 88 -9.12 4.12 -1.35
C TYR A 88 -9.72 2.73 -1.42
N SER A 89 -10.72 2.46 -0.57
CA SER A 89 -11.57 1.30 -0.71
C SER A 89 -12.92 1.54 -0.03
N ASP A 90 -14.03 1.42 -0.76
CA ASP A 90 -15.35 1.57 -0.16
C ASP A 90 -15.66 0.40 0.78
N GLN A 91 -15.65 0.67 2.08
CA GLN A 91 -15.96 -0.30 3.12
C GLN A 91 -17.45 -0.29 3.52
N ASP A 92 -18.26 0.61 2.97
CA ASP A 92 -19.68 0.66 3.29
C ASP A 92 -20.45 -0.41 2.51
N ILE A 93 -20.69 -1.53 3.18
CA ILE A 93 -21.42 -2.68 2.63
C ILE A 93 -22.87 -2.34 2.25
N LYS A 94 -23.42 -1.24 2.80
CA LYS A 94 -24.80 -0.82 2.58
C LYS A 94 -24.96 0.15 1.41
N LYS A 95 -23.87 0.69 0.85
CA LYS A 95 -23.92 1.64 -0.28
C LYS A 95 -23.70 0.94 -1.61
N THR A 96 -24.39 1.45 -2.63
CA THR A 96 -24.15 1.05 -4.02
C THR A 96 -22.74 1.47 -4.42
N LYS A 97 -21.90 0.50 -4.79
CA LYS A 97 -20.54 0.74 -5.27
C LYS A 97 -20.58 1.61 -6.52
N LEU A 98 -19.98 2.80 -6.43
CA LEU A 98 -19.99 3.82 -7.49
C LEU A 98 -19.25 3.38 -8.76
N ALA A 99 -18.35 2.39 -8.66
CA ALA A 99 -17.73 1.67 -9.77
C ALA A 99 -17.09 0.37 -9.24
N PRO A 100 -16.86 -0.67 -10.07
CA PRO A 100 -16.20 -1.90 -9.63
C PRO A 100 -14.79 -1.66 -9.07
N ASN A 101 -14.06 -0.65 -9.55
CA ASN A 101 -12.71 -0.33 -9.08
C ASN A 101 -12.69 0.10 -7.59
N PHE A 102 -13.77 0.75 -7.13
CA PHE A 102 -13.90 1.26 -5.76
C PHE A 102 -14.30 0.18 -4.74
N SER A 103 -14.63 -1.03 -5.21
CA SER A 103 -14.93 -2.18 -4.37
C SER A 103 -13.69 -2.85 -3.77
N TYR A 104 -12.55 -2.66 -4.43
CA TYR A 104 -11.26 -3.20 -4.05
C TYR A 104 -10.41 -2.10 -3.43
N ILE A 105 -9.21 -2.45 -3.00
CA ILE A 105 -8.23 -1.45 -2.56
C ILE A 105 -7.54 -0.88 -3.79
N THR A 106 -7.70 0.42 -4.01
CA THR A 106 -7.14 1.14 -5.16
C THR A 106 -6.08 2.11 -4.67
N ALA A 107 -4.87 2.04 -5.24
CA ALA A 107 -3.87 3.08 -5.02
C ALA A 107 -4.24 4.32 -5.84
N LEU A 108 -4.20 5.48 -5.19
CA LEU A 108 -4.55 6.76 -5.78
C LEU A 108 -3.28 7.50 -6.14
N VAL A 109 -3.01 7.59 -7.44
CA VAL A 109 -1.84 8.29 -7.98
C VAL A 109 -2.32 9.55 -8.67
N LEU A 110 -1.72 10.68 -8.28
CA LEU A 110 -1.90 11.95 -8.98
C LEU A 110 -0.94 12.03 -10.16
N THR A 111 -1.44 12.51 -11.30
CA THR A 111 -0.63 12.83 -12.46
C THR A 111 -0.74 14.33 -12.74
N PRO A 112 0.38 15.01 -13.07
CA PRO A 112 0.31 16.38 -13.57
C PRO A 112 -0.48 16.39 -14.87
N GLU A 113 -1.64 17.04 -14.91
CA GLU A 113 -2.29 17.30 -16.18
C GLU A 113 -1.49 18.36 -16.93
N SER A 114 -1.09 18.04 -18.17
CA SER A 114 -0.18 18.83 -19.00
C SER A 114 -0.72 20.21 -19.43
N ILE A 115 -1.79 20.71 -18.82
CA ILE A 115 -2.41 22.00 -19.15
C ILE A 115 -2.49 22.82 -17.87
N LYS A 116 -1.70 23.90 -17.82
CA LYS A 116 -1.49 24.94 -16.77
C LYS A 116 -2.74 25.56 -16.13
N LYS A 117 -3.95 25.04 -16.34
CA LYS A 117 -5.22 25.65 -15.93
C LYS A 117 -5.98 24.84 -14.85
N TYR A 118 -5.64 23.58 -14.65
CA TYR A 118 -6.28 22.69 -13.68
C TYR A 118 -5.16 21.86 -13.02
N GLY A 119 -5.12 21.76 -11.68
CA GLY A 119 -4.04 21.11 -10.94
C GLY A 119 -3.90 19.60 -11.22
N ASN A 120 -3.18 18.88 -10.37
CA ASN A 120 -3.02 17.42 -10.51
C ASN A 120 -4.38 16.70 -10.52
N THR A 121 -4.57 15.76 -11.45
CA THR A 121 -5.76 14.89 -11.53
C THR A 121 -5.40 13.44 -11.25
N LEU A 122 -6.39 12.62 -10.92
CA LEU A 122 -6.21 11.19 -10.74
C LEU A 122 -5.78 10.52 -12.05
N ALA A 123 -4.77 9.64 -11.96
CA ALA A 123 -4.36 8.82 -13.08
C ALA A 123 -5.56 8.03 -13.65
N LYS A 124 -5.70 8.00 -14.98
CA LYS A 124 -6.76 7.25 -15.67
C LYS A 124 -6.74 5.76 -15.35
N THR A 125 -5.55 5.18 -15.20
CA THR A 125 -5.37 3.78 -14.83
C THR A 125 -4.79 3.71 -13.43
N LYS A 126 -5.56 3.17 -12.49
CA LYS A 126 -5.21 3.13 -11.06
C LYS A 126 -4.79 1.69 -10.68
N PRO A 127 -3.71 1.49 -9.92
CA PRO A 127 -3.36 0.18 -9.36
C PRO A 127 -4.48 -0.36 -8.48
N ILE A 128 -4.96 -1.57 -8.76
CA ILE A 128 -5.94 -2.29 -7.96
C ILE A 128 -5.22 -3.42 -7.23
N LEU A 129 -5.23 -3.37 -5.91
CA LEU A 129 -4.66 -4.39 -5.04
C LEU A 129 -5.76 -5.35 -4.63
N ALA A 130 -5.61 -6.62 -4.95
CA ALA A 130 -6.56 -7.68 -4.64
C ALA A 130 -5.84 -8.99 -4.28
N SER A 131 -4.90 -8.92 -3.33
CA SER A 131 -3.90 -9.99 -3.13
C SER A 131 -4.49 -11.35 -2.73
N ASN A 132 -5.71 -11.40 -2.19
CA ASN A 132 -6.43 -12.64 -1.88
C ASN A 132 -7.53 -13.01 -2.89
N ILE A 133 -7.64 -12.30 -4.02
CA ILE A 133 -8.68 -12.54 -5.03
C ILE A 133 -8.08 -13.22 -6.25
N ASP A 134 -8.66 -14.36 -6.65
CA ASP A 134 -8.41 -15.01 -7.94
C ASP A 134 -9.40 -14.48 -8.98
N PHE A 135 -8.93 -13.71 -9.95
CA PHE A 135 -9.77 -13.26 -11.07
C PHE A 135 -9.90 -14.31 -12.19
N GLY A 136 -9.19 -15.43 -12.10
CA GLY A 136 -9.15 -16.45 -13.14
C GLY A 136 -8.83 -15.86 -14.52
N LEU A 137 -9.58 -16.29 -15.53
CA LEU A 137 -9.46 -15.79 -16.91
C LEU A 137 -10.03 -14.38 -17.11
N SER A 138 -10.70 -13.82 -16.09
CA SER A 138 -11.36 -12.50 -16.17
C SER A 138 -10.46 -11.35 -15.78
N GLN A 139 -9.20 -11.61 -15.40
CA GLN A 139 -8.23 -10.56 -15.16
C GLN A 139 -7.91 -9.85 -16.49
N SER A 140 -8.38 -8.60 -16.62
CA SER A 140 -8.06 -7.74 -17.76
C SER A 140 -7.42 -6.44 -17.25
N GLY A 141 -6.26 -6.10 -17.80
CA GLY A 141 -5.51 -4.88 -17.46
C GLY A 141 -4.22 -5.12 -16.67
N ASN A 142 -3.19 -4.33 -16.99
CA ASN A 142 -1.84 -4.47 -16.45
C ASN A 142 -1.67 -3.96 -15.01
N ASN A 143 -2.70 -3.34 -14.43
CA ASN A 143 -2.63 -2.65 -13.14
C ASN A 143 -3.41 -3.37 -12.03
N ILE A 144 -3.63 -4.68 -12.17
CA ILE A 144 -4.30 -5.52 -11.18
C ILE A 144 -3.27 -6.43 -10.49
N TYR A 145 -3.14 -6.28 -9.18
CA TYR A 145 -2.20 -7.00 -8.32
C TYR A 145 -2.97 -8.02 -7.49
N ALA A 146 -3.23 -9.17 -8.11
CA ALA A 146 -4.14 -10.19 -7.62
C ALA A 146 -3.44 -11.50 -7.23
N TYR A 147 -4.17 -12.41 -6.59
CA TYR A 147 -3.68 -13.77 -6.38
C TYR A 147 -3.48 -14.49 -7.71
N ASN A 148 -2.30 -15.11 -7.86
CA ASN A 148 -1.98 -15.96 -9.00
C ASN A 148 -1.88 -17.42 -8.53
N PRO A 149 -2.89 -18.27 -8.84
CA PRO A 149 -2.90 -19.67 -8.42
C PRO A 149 -1.69 -20.47 -8.92
N ASN A 150 -1.20 -20.17 -10.13
CA ASN A 150 -0.05 -20.87 -10.72
C ASN A 150 1.27 -20.56 -9.99
N LYS A 151 1.38 -19.37 -9.40
CA LYS A 151 2.55 -18.96 -8.59
C LYS A 151 2.33 -19.16 -7.09
N THR A 152 1.13 -19.60 -6.68
CA THR A 152 0.68 -19.74 -5.29
C THR A 152 0.95 -18.51 -4.41
N ARG A 153 0.90 -17.31 -5.01
CA ARG A 153 1.16 -16.02 -4.34
C ARG A 153 0.47 -14.89 -5.09
N ALA A 154 0.35 -13.73 -4.47
CA ALA A 154 -0.14 -12.53 -5.14
C ALA A 154 0.96 -11.86 -5.97
N ASP A 155 0.57 -11.25 -7.08
CA ASP A 155 1.36 -10.17 -7.67
C ASP A 155 1.26 -8.94 -6.73
N THR A 156 2.37 -8.21 -6.57
CA THR A 156 2.52 -7.19 -5.51
C THR A 156 2.69 -5.80 -6.11
N TYR A 157 1.96 -4.82 -5.59
CA TYR A 157 2.18 -3.42 -5.93
C TYR A 157 3.36 -2.90 -5.12
N THR A 158 4.40 -2.40 -5.79
CA THR A 158 5.62 -1.91 -5.13
C THR A 158 5.84 -0.45 -5.52
N GLN A 159 6.25 0.38 -4.57
CA GLN A 159 6.70 1.74 -4.81
C GLN A 159 8.11 1.91 -4.25
N SER A 160 8.97 2.60 -5.00
CA SER A 160 10.33 2.90 -4.60
C SER A 160 10.41 4.33 -4.08
N PHE A 161 10.86 4.49 -2.85
CA PHE A 161 11.04 5.78 -2.18
C PHE A 161 12.50 5.92 -1.78
N ASN A 162 13.19 6.93 -2.30
CA ASN A 162 14.62 7.14 -2.05
C ASN A 162 15.50 5.88 -2.29
N GLY A 163 15.13 5.06 -3.26
CA GLY A 163 15.85 3.81 -3.59
C GLY A 163 15.44 2.59 -2.76
N GLU A 164 14.49 2.73 -1.83
CA GLU A 164 13.92 1.64 -1.04
C GLU A 164 12.57 1.20 -1.57
N ASP A 165 12.39 -0.10 -1.75
CA ASP A 165 11.11 -0.68 -2.17
C ASP A 165 10.20 -0.94 -0.96
N ILE A 166 8.97 -0.45 -1.04
CA ILE A 166 7.87 -0.79 -0.14
C ILE A 166 6.83 -1.58 -0.92
N ALA A 167 6.53 -2.78 -0.43
CA ALA A 167 5.50 -3.65 -1.00
C ALA A 167 4.15 -3.41 -0.32
N TYR A 168 3.10 -3.34 -1.13
CA TYR A 168 1.73 -3.16 -0.71
C TYR A 168 0.89 -4.36 -1.12
N LEU A 169 0.25 -4.97 -0.12
CA LEU A 169 -0.68 -6.09 -0.27
C LEU A 169 -2.06 -5.67 0.20
N SER A 170 -3.08 -6.41 -0.23
CA SER A 170 -4.44 -6.23 0.26
C SER A 170 -5.10 -7.50 0.74
N LEU A 171 -5.96 -7.36 1.76
CA LEU A 171 -6.80 -8.44 2.27
C LEU A 171 -8.27 -8.00 2.23
N ILE A 172 -8.99 -8.54 1.26
CA ILE A 172 -10.35 -8.13 0.90
C ILE A 172 -11.37 -9.04 1.58
N ASN A 173 -12.37 -8.45 2.23
CA ASN A 173 -13.45 -9.20 2.87
C ASN A 173 -14.50 -9.60 1.82
N GLN A 174 -14.34 -10.81 1.28
CA GLN A 174 -15.24 -11.35 0.25
C GLN A 174 -16.63 -11.69 0.80
N SER A 175 -16.73 -12.02 2.10
CA SER A 175 -17.99 -12.40 2.74
C SER A 175 -18.99 -11.24 2.82
N LYS A 176 -18.48 -10.00 2.85
CA LYS A 176 -19.27 -8.78 3.07
C LYS A 176 -20.08 -8.82 4.39
N ILE A 177 -19.66 -9.64 5.34
CA ILE A 177 -20.26 -9.70 6.68
C ILE A 177 -19.41 -8.82 7.61
N VAL A 178 -20.09 -7.93 8.34
CA VAL A 178 -19.45 -7.09 9.38
C VAL A 178 -18.90 -8.01 10.47
N GLY A 179 -17.63 -7.84 10.83
CA GLY A 179 -16.98 -8.66 11.85
C GLY A 179 -16.63 -10.08 11.42
N ALA A 180 -16.69 -10.39 10.12
CA ALA A 180 -16.12 -11.63 9.62
C ALA A 180 -14.61 -11.70 9.91
N GLU A 181 -14.10 -12.91 10.07
CA GLU A 181 -12.66 -13.18 10.15
C GLU A 181 -12.12 -13.58 8.75
N PRO A 182 -10.85 -13.31 8.45
CA PRO A 182 -10.23 -13.76 7.22
C PRO A 182 -10.21 -15.30 7.11
N ASP A 183 -10.43 -15.83 5.90
CA ASP A 183 -10.28 -17.27 5.66
C ASP A 183 -8.81 -17.70 5.80
N SER A 184 -8.58 -18.84 6.44
CA SER A 184 -7.27 -19.52 6.49
C SER A 184 -6.55 -19.62 5.14
N LYS A 185 -7.29 -19.83 4.04
CA LYS A 185 -6.74 -19.87 2.68
C LYS A 185 -6.18 -18.51 2.27
N ASP A 186 -6.92 -17.43 2.53
CA ASP A 186 -6.49 -16.07 2.23
C ASP A 186 -5.25 -15.71 3.06
N LEU A 187 -5.21 -16.11 4.33
CA LEU A 187 -4.04 -15.94 5.19
C LEU A 187 -2.81 -16.67 4.67
N ALA A 188 -2.98 -17.90 4.17
CA ALA A 188 -1.89 -18.65 3.56
C ALA A 188 -1.34 -17.94 2.31
N ILE A 189 -2.22 -17.38 1.46
CA ILE A 189 -1.82 -16.61 0.27
C ILE A 189 -0.97 -15.39 0.67
N ILE A 190 -1.44 -14.60 1.65
CA ILE A 190 -0.69 -13.44 2.12
C ILE A 190 0.65 -13.87 2.70
N ARG A 191 0.69 -14.91 3.55
CA ARG A 191 1.93 -15.43 4.14
C ARG A 191 2.95 -15.85 3.08
N HIS A 192 2.53 -16.65 2.09
CA HIS A 192 3.41 -17.06 0.99
C HIS A 192 3.94 -15.89 0.17
N THR A 193 3.13 -14.84 0.02
CA THR A 193 3.53 -13.62 -0.68
C THR A 193 4.57 -12.85 0.14
N VAL A 194 4.33 -12.66 1.43
CA VAL A 194 5.27 -12.00 2.37
C VAL A 194 6.61 -12.75 2.43
N ASP A 195 6.59 -14.06 2.64
CA ASP A 195 7.79 -14.90 2.67
C ASP A 195 8.62 -14.70 1.39
N ARG A 196 7.95 -14.60 0.23
CA ARG A 196 8.62 -14.40 -1.05
C ARG A 196 9.20 -13.00 -1.23
N LEU A 197 8.50 -11.97 -0.78
CA LEU A 197 8.99 -10.59 -0.83
C LEU A 197 10.27 -10.46 -0.01
N GLN A 198 10.31 -11.06 1.18
CA GLN A 198 11.49 -11.07 2.04
C GLN A 198 12.66 -11.85 1.42
N ILE A 199 12.41 -13.02 0.81
CA ILE A 199 13.43 -13.77 0.05
C ILE A 199 14.01 -12.93 -1.09
N ASN A 200 13.19 -12.08 -1.71
CA ASN A 200 13.61 -11.17 -2.78
C ASN A 200 14.26 -9.88 -2.27
N GLY A 201 14.45 -9.71 -0.95
CA GLY A 201 15.13 -8.55 -0.36
C GLY A 201 14.21 -7.36 -0.03
N ILE A 202 12.90 -7.48 -0.19
CA ILE A 202 11.95 -6.43 0.23
C ILE A 202 11.67 -6.61 1.73
N ASN A 203 12.09 -5.63 2.53
CA ASN A 203 12.00 -5.65 4.00
C ASN A 203 11.00 -4.63 4.58
N LYS A 204 10.18 -3.99 3.72
CA LYS A 204 9.13 -3.04 4.10
C LYS A 204 7.83 -3.49 3.44
N ILE A 205 6.93 -4.09 4.21
CA ILE A 205 5.71 -4.72 3.70
C ILE A 205 4.49 -4.17 4.44
N ILE A 206 3.55 -3.61 3.69
CA ILE A 206 2.33 -2.99 4.19
C ILE A 206 1.12 -3.79 3.70
N LEU A 207 0.27 -4.22 4.62
CA LEU A 207 -0.99 -4.89 4.35
C LEU A 207 -2.15 -3.94 4.57
N ILE A 208 -2.98 -3.74 3.54
CA ILE A 208 -4.21 -2.96 3.63
C ILE A 208 -5.38 -3.94 3.73
N SER A 209 -6.06 -3.93 4.85
CA SER A 209 -7.08 -4.91 5.22
C SER A 209 -8.46 -4.26 5.33
N GLN A 210 -9.45 -4.92 4.73
CA GLN A 210 -10.87 -4.60 4.89
C GLN A 210 -11.46 -5.18 6.19
N PHE A 211 -10.66 -5.90 6.97
CA PHE A 211 -11.07 -6.50 8.23
C PHE A 211 -10.86 -5.54 9.40
N SER A 212 -11.57 -5.81 10.51
CA SER A 212 -11.50 -5.00 11.73
C SER A 212 -10.11 -5.05 12.39
N GLU A 213 -9.83 -4.11 13.28
CA GLU A 213 -8.63 -4.15 14.13
C GLU A 213 -8.48 -5.47 14.89
N THR A 214 -9.58 -6.03 15.40
CA THR A 214 -9.56 -7.27 16.19
C THR A 214 -9.13 -8.46 15.33
N ALA A 215 -9.74 -8.60 14.15
CA ALA A 215 -9.39 -9.63 13.18
C ALA A 215 -7.94 -9.47 12.70
N THR A 216 -7.53 -8.23 12.41
CA THR A 216 -6.19 -7.93 11.90
C THR A 216 -5.08 -8.11 12.93
N ARG A 217 -5.35 -7.90 14.23
CA ARG A 217 -4.39 -8.20 15.31
C ARG A 217 -4.00 -9.68 15.35
N GLN A 218 -4.90 -10.59 14.99
CA GLN A 218 -4.57 -12.02 14.94
C GLN A 218 -3.56 -12.33 13.82
N LEU A 219 -3.52 -11.50 12.76
CA LEU A 219 -2.60 -11.68 11.64
C LEU A 219 -1.13 -11.56 12.05
N THR A 220 -0.80 -10.70 13.01
CA THR A 220 0.59 -10.51 13.47
C THR A 220 1.17 -11.78 14.11
N SER A 221 0.31 -12.68 14.58
CA SER A 221 0.73 -13.99 15.10
C SER A 221 0.88 -15.06 14.02
N THR A 222 0.17 -14.93 12.90
CA THR A 222 0.09 -15.93 11.82
C THR A 222 1.03 -15.62 10.66
N ILE A 223 1.27 -14.33 10.40
CA ILE A 223 2.03 -13.83 9.26
C ILE A 223 3.16 -12.96 9.81
N ARG A 224 4.37 -13.53 9.85
CA ARG A 224 5.58 -12.78 10.20
C ARG A 224 6.05 -11.96 8.99
N GLY A 225 6.71 -10.84 9.25
CA GLY A 225 7.27 -9.99 8.20
C GLY A 225 6.33 -8.91 7.65
N LEU A 226 5.13 -8.78 8.22
CA LEU A 226 4.31 -7.58 8.00
C LEU A 226 4.78 -6.47 8.92
N ASP A 227 5.12 -5.32 8.34
CA ASP A 227 5.57 -4.16 9.10
C ASP A 227 4.38 -3.28 9.45
N VAL A 228 3.52 -2.96 8.49
CA VAL A 228 2.32 -2.13 8.74
C VAL A 228 1.07 -2.89 8.33
N ILE A 229 0.04 -2.86 9.18
CA ILE A 229 -1.31 -3.30 8.84
C ILE A 229 -2.25 -2.11 8.97
N VAL A 230 -2.81 -1.70 7.84
CA VAL A 230 -3.89 -0.70 7.77
C VAL A 230 -5.22 -1.44 7.82
N ALA A 231 -5.97 -1.28 8.91
CA ALA A 231 -7.23 -1.96 9.17
C ALA A 231 -8.42 -1.00 9.12
N HIS A 232 -9.61 -1.58 8.99
CA HIS A 232 -10.86 -0.85 9.21
C HIS A 232 -11.12 -0.68 10.71
N GLY A 233 -11.54 0.51 11.13
CA GLY A 233 -11.95 0.76 12.51
C GLY A 233 -12.97 1.89 12.66
N GLU A 234 -13.47 2.04 13.89
CA GLU A 234 -14.44 3.09 14.22
C GLU A 234 -13.78 4.47 14.40
N LYS A 235 -12.51 4.47 14.81
CA LYS A 235 -11.69 5.66 15.05
C LYS A 235 -10.30 5.48 14.46
N ASN A 236 -9.61 6.61 14.26
CA ASN A 236 -8.19 6.58 13.92
C ASN A 236 -7.39 6.21 15.17
N ASN A 237 -6.52 5.22 15.02
CA ASN A 237 -5.63 4.80 16.09
C ASN A 237 -4.44 4.07 15.47
N ALA A 238 -3.25 4.28 16.01
CA ALA A 238 -2.06 3.55 15.61
C ALA A 238 -1.38 3.00 16.86
N ASN A 239 -0.99 1.72 16.82
CA ASN A 239 -0.18 1.12 17.86
C ASN A 239 0.81 0.13 17.26
N ILE A 240 2.00 0.05 17.87
CA ILE A 240 2.99 -0.96 17.51
C ILE A 240 2.77 -2.19 18.39
N ASP A 241 2.48 -3.32 17.77
CA ASP A 241 2.32 -4.62 18.41
C ASP A 241 3.32 -5.62 17.81
N LYS A 242 4.20 -6.19 18.63
CA LYS A 242 5.24 -7.15 18.20
C LYS A 242 6.06 -6.68 16.98
N SER A 243 6.42 -5.40 16.97
CA SER A 243 7.15 -4.74 15.87
C SER A 243 6.37 -4.48 14.58
N THR A 244 5.08 -4.82 14.53
CA THR A 244 4.16 -4.43 13.45
C THR A 244 3.35 -3.21 13.90
N CYS A 245 3.31 -2.15 13.09
CA CYS A 245 2.33 -1.10 13.30
C CYS A 245 0.95 -1.56 12.84
N ILE A 246 -0.03 -1.47 13.72
CA ILE A 246 -1.44 -1.67 13.40
C ILE A 246 -2.12 -0.32 13.47
N ALA A 247 -2.64 0.15 12.34
CA ALA A 247 -3.33 1.42 12.21
C ALA A 247 -4.76 1.21 11.75
N THR A 248 -5.73 1.83 12.42
CA THR A 248 -7.13 1.82 12.00
C THR A 248 -7.50 3.15 11.38
N PHE A 249 -8.23 3.12 10.26
CA PHE A 249 -8.82 4.32 9.66
C PHE A 249 -10.33 4.31 9.88
N THR A 250 -10.87 5.44 10.32
CA THR A 250 -12.28 5.60 10.59
C THR A 250 -13.12 5.60 9.32
N SER A 251 -14.21 4.84 9.32
CA SER A 251 -15.20 4.90 8.24
C SER A 251 -16.24 6.00 8.39
N VAL A 252 -16.25 6.73 9.51
CA VAL A 252 -17.30 7.73 9.77
C VAL A 252 -16.90 9.16 9.40
N SER A 253 -15.60 9.41 9.16
CA SER A 253 -15.13 10.73 8.72
C SER A 253 -14.94 10.76 7.22
N PRO A 254 -15.52 11.73 6.49
CA PRO A 254 -15.23 11.93 5.08
C PRO A 254 -13.87 12.63 4.87
N LEU A 255 -13.18 13.04 5.94
CA LEU A 255 -11.90 13.74 5.82
C LEU A 255 -10.78 12.73 5.56
N PHE A 256 -9.88 13.12 4.67
CA PHE A 256 -8.62 12.42 4.47
C PHE A 256 -7.83 12.43 5.78
N GLN A 257 -7.28 11.27 6.15
CA GLN A 257 -6.43 11.10 7.31
C GLN A 257 -5.10 10.54 6.83
N THR A 258 -4.05 10.89 7.55
CA THR A 258 -2.67 10.55 7.23
C THR A 258 -2.08 9.79 8.39
N LEU A 259 -1.42 8.68 8.10
CA LEU A 259 -0.61 7.92 9.05
C LEU A 259 0.85 8.10 8.63
N ASP A 260 1.64 8.71 9.49
CA ASP A 260 3.07 8.83 9.27
C ASP A 260 3.77 7.58 9.80
N VAL A 261 4.50 6.90 8.93
CA VAL A 261 5.29 5.72 9.24
C VAL A 261 6.75 5.97 8.89
N THR A 262 7.64 5.72 9.85
CA THR A 262 9.09 5.79 9.62
C THR A 262 9.71 4.42 9.80
N PHE A 263 10.43 3.97 8.78
CA PHE A 263 11.25 2.78 8.77
C PHE A 263 12.71 3.16 8.97
N SER A 264 13.40 2.41 9.83
CA SER A 264 14.85 2.39 9.90
C SER A 264 15.47 1.69 8.68
N ALA A 265 16.78 1.84 8.50
CA ALA A 265 17.55 1.12 7.48
C ALA A 265 17.35 -0.41 7.56
N ASP A 266 17.21 -0.98 8.75
CA ASP A 266 16.98 -2.41 8.94
C ASP A 266 15.53 -2.85 8.64
N GLY A 267 14.67 -1.94 8.16
CA GLY A 267 13.24 -2.20 7.89
C GLY A 267 12.34 -2.13 9.13
N LYS A 268 12.89 -1.87 10.32
CA LYS A 268 12.07 -1.76 11.55
C LYS A 268 11.34 -0.44 11.64
N ILE A 269 10.10 -0.46 12.11
CA ILE A 269 9.29 0.74 12.36
C ILE A 269 9.79 1.47 13.61
N THR A 270 10.09 2.76 13.44
CA THR A 270 10.47 3.68 14.53
C THR A 270 9.40 4.70 14.85
N GLN A 271 8.47 4.95 13.91
CA GLN A 271 7.32 5.84 14.11
C GLN A 271 6.09 5.27 13.41
N CYS A 272 4.94 5.36 14.07
CA CYS A 272 3.65 5.07 13.46
C CYS A 272 2.53 5.85 14.17
N THR A 273 2.13 6.99 13.60
CA THR A 273 1.26 7.98 14.26
C THR A 273 0.35 8.68 13.27
N PHE A 274 -0.84 9.09 13.72
CA PHE A 274 -1.75 9.98 12.99
C PHE A 274 -1.46 11.45 13.28
#